data_AF-R7A2D1-F1
#
_entry.id   AF-R7A2D1-F1
#
_cell.length_a   1.000
_cell.length_b   1.000
_cell.length_c   1.000
_cell.angle_alpha   90.00
_cell.angle_beta   90.00
_cell.angle_gamma   90.00
#
_symmetry.space_group_name_H-M   'P 1'
#
loop_
_entity.id
_entity.type
_entity.pdbx_description
1 polymer ?
#
loop_
_entity_poly.entity_id
_entity_poly.type
_entity_poly.pdbx_seq_one_letter_code
_entity_poly.pdbx_strand_id
1 'polypeptide(L)'
;MRPLAGGVVIAAAVWLMGTTKYIGLGVPTIVASFSEQQMWYDFLLKTLFTTFTIGVGFKGGEVTPLFFVGATLGSALSAIVPLPMGLLAGIGFVAVFAGATNTPIACTLMGIELFGAEPGIYLGIACVVAYLFSGHTGIYTAQLIGSPKHLAYLREKGRTLAERR
;
A
#
# COMPACT_ATOMS: atom_id res chain seq x y z
N MET A 1 26.40 -10.71 -1.49
CA MET A 1 26.39 -10.43 -0.04
C MET A 1 25.32 -9.42 0.41
N ARG A 2 24.67 -8.67 -0.50
CA ARG A 2 23.63 -7.68 -0.15
C ARG A 2 22.45 -8.25 0.69
N PRO A 3 21.86 -9.42 0.36
CA PRO A 3 20.78 -9.98 1.19
C PRO A 3 21.24 -10.42 2.58
N LEU A 4 22.48 -10.92 2.71
CA LEU A 4 23.06 -11.33 3.99
C LEU A 4 23.23 -10.13 4.92
N ALA A 5 23.90 -9.07 4.44
CA ALA A 5 24.10 -7.84 5.22
C ALA A 5 22.76 -7.17 5.56
N GLY A 6 21.84 -7.07 4.59
CA GLY A 6 20.51 -6.53 4.82
C GLY A 6 19.70 -7.34 5.83
N GLY A 7 19.82 -8.67 5.80
CA GLY A 7 19.18 -9.56 6.77
C GLY A 7 19.69 -9.34 8.20
N VAL A 8 21.01 -9.13 8.38
CA VAL A 8 21.59 -8.79 9.69
C VAL A 8 21.05 -7.45 10.20
N VAL A 9 20.93 -6.45 9.32
CA VAL A 9 20.36 -5.14 9.69
C VAL A 9 18.90 -5.27 10.12
N ILE A 10 18.08 -6.01 9.38
CA ILE A 10 16.67 -6.26 9.75
C ILE A 10 16.58 -7.01 11.07
N ALA A 11 17.38 -8.07 11.25
CA ALA A 11 17.37 -8.87 12.47
C ALA A 11 17.76 -8.03 13.71
N ALA A 12 18.79 -7.20 13.59
CA ALA A 12 19.21 -6.29 14.66
C ALA A 12 18.12 -5.24 14.96
N ALA A 13 17.51 -4.65 13.93
CA ALA A 13 16.41 -3.68 14.11
C ALA A 13 15.19 -4.31 14.81
N VAL A 14 14.79 -5.52 14.41
CA VAL A 14 13.68 -6.26 15.03
C VAL A 14 13.98 -6.60 16.49
N TRP A 15 15.22 -7.03 16.77
CA TRP A 15 15.66 -7.32 18.13
C TRP A 15 15.62 -6.06 19.02
N LEU A 16 16.11 -4.92 18.53
CA LEU A 16 16.10 -3.64 19.25
C LEU A 16 14.68 -3.10 19.50
N MET A 17 13.76 -3.28 18.54
CA MET A 17 12.36 -2.85 18.72
C MET A 17 11.57 -3.75 19.65
N GLY A 18 12.03 -4.99 19.91
CA GLY A 18 11.31 -5.96 20.74
C GLY A 18 9.96 -6.41 20.18
N THR A 19 9.70 -6.22 18.88
CA THR A 19 8.43 -6.60 18.24
C THR A 19 8.63 -7.17 16.84
N THR A 20 7.79 -8.14 16.49
CA THR A 20 7.73 -8.77 15.17
C THR A 20 6.58 -8.23 14.29
N LYS A 21 5.90 -7.16 14.73
CA LYS A 21 4.72 -6.60 14.05
C LYS A 21 4.97 -6.26 12.56
N TYR A 22 6.16 -5.75 12.23
CA TYR A 22 6.45 -5.22 10.90
C TYR A 22 7.15 -6.21 9.96
N ILE A 23 7.55 -7.40 10.44
CA ILE A 23 8.17 -8.42 9.60
C ILE A 23 7.13 -9.27 8.87
N GLY A 24 7.57 -9.98 7.83
CA GLY A 24 6.72 -10.88 7.04
C GLY A 24 5.53 -10.17 6.39
N LEU A 25 4.42 -10.90 6.20
CA LEU A 25 3.22 -10.39 5.54
C LEU A 25 2.45 -9.37 6.41
N GLY A 26 2.40 -9.59 7.73
CA GLY A 26 1.67 -8.73 8.67
C GLY A 26 0.14 -8.89 8.65
N VAL A 27 -0.37 -10.02 8.15
CA VAL A 27 -1.81 -10.33 8.10
C VAL A 27 -2.53 -10.15 9.45
N PRO A 28 -1.98 -10.59 10.61
CA PRO A 28 -2.65 -10.37 11.89
C PRO A 28 -2.92 -8.90 12.20
N THR A 29 -1.98 -8.01 11.86
CA THR A 29 -2.15 -6.56 12.04
C THR A 29 -3.12 -5.95 11.04
N ILE A 30 -3.17 -6.47 9.80
CA ILE A 30 -4.19 -6.08 8.82
C ILE A 30 -5.58 -6.35 9.41
N VAL A 31 -5.83 -7.56 9.91
CA VAL A 31 -7.11 -7.94 10.51
C VAL A 31 -7.40 -7.08 11.75
N ALA A 32 -6.41 -6.92 12.64
CA ALA A 32 -6.56 -6.08 13.83
C ALA A 32 -6.89 -4.62 13.49
N SER A 33 -6.45 -4.10 12.34
CA SER A 33 -6.74 -2.71 11.93
C SER A 33 -8.24 -2.42 11.74
N PHE A 34 -9.08 -3.45 11.60
CA PHE A 34 -10.53 -3.30 11.45
C PHE A 34 -11.28 -3.24 12.78
N SER A 35 -10.63 -3.62 13.90
CA SER A 35 -11.24 -3.69 15.23
C SER A 35 -10.49 -2.89 16.28
N GLU A 36 -9.19 -2.68 16.11
CA GLU A 36 -8.30 -2.00 17.03
C GLU A 36 -7.54 -0.89 16.31
N GLN A 37 -7.49 0.26 16.97
CA GLN A 37 -6.82 1.44 16.44
C GLN A 37 -5.31 1.19 16.38
N GLN A 38 -4.74 1.25 15.19
CA GLN A 38 -3.31 1.12 14.98
C GLN A 38 -2.56 2.42 15.27
N MET A 39 -1.28 2.30 15.59
CA MET A 39 -0.44 3.45 15.89
C MET A 39 -0.14 4.22 14.60
N TRP A 40 -0.11 5.55 14.70
CA TRP A 40 0.08 6.44 13.55
C TRP A 40 1.39 6.19 12.78
N TYR A 41 2.40 5.57 13.38
CA TYR A 41 3.68 5.26 12.74
C TYR A 41 3.73 3.85 12.10
N ASP A 42 2.73 2.99 12.31
CA ASP A 42 2.77 1.59 11.85
C ASP A 42 2.94 1.48 10.33
N PHE A 43 2.23 2.33 9.59
CA PHE A 43 2.29 2.36 8.12
C PHE A 43 3.67 2.82 7.63
N LEU A 44 4.32 3.76 8.33
CA LEU A 44 5.65 4.27 8.00
C LEU A 44 6.72 3.20 8.23
N LEU A 45 6.67 2.55 9.39
CA LEU A 45 7.60 1.47 9.73
C LEU A 45 7.46 0.32 8.73
N LYS A 46 6.24 -0.11 8.41
CA LYS A 46 6.05 -1.17 7.43
C LYS A 46 6.61 -0.78 6.06
N THR A 47 6.35 0.45 5.59
CA THR A 47 6.91 0.96 4.35
C THR A 47 8.44 0.90 4.36
N LEU A 48 9.08 1.35 5.43
CA LEU A 48 10.54 1.33 5.58
C LEU A 48 11.11 -0.09 5.55
N PHE A 49 10.57 -1.00 6.37
CA PHE A 49 11.05 -2.38 6.43
C PHE A 49 10.83 -3.11 5.11
N THR A 50 9.68 -2.95 4.46
CA THR A 50 9.39 -3.61 3.19
C THR A 50 10.29 -3.09 2.07
N THR A 51 10.41 -1.77 1.91
CA THR A 51 11.28 -1.19 0.87
C THR A 51 12.75 -1.54 1.09
N PHE A 52 13.23 -1.54 2.34
CA PHE A 52 14.58 -1.99 2.67
C PHE A 52 14.78 -3.47 2.33
N THR A 53 13.85 -4.34 2.73
CA THR A 53 13.89 -5.79 2.50
C THR A 53 13.99 -6.12 0.99
N ILE A 54 13.18 -5.47 0.17
CA ILE A 54 13.21 -5.65 -1.29
C ILE A 54 14.48 -5.02 -1.88
N GLY A 55 14.87 -3.84 -1.42
CA GLY A 55 16.06 -3.12 -1.91
C GLY A 55 17.39 -3.84 -1.66
N VAL A 56 17.48 -4.66 -0.62
CA VAL A 56 18.66 -5.51 -0.36
C VAL A 56 18.61 -6.86 -1.10
N GLY A 57 17.51 -7.17 -1.77
CA GLY A 57 17.37 -8.30 -2.69
C GLY A 57 16.69 -9.54 -2.11
N PHE A 58 15.91 -9.42 -1.02
CA PHE A 58 15.03 -10.51 -0.61
C PHE A 58 13.90 -10.69 -1.63
N LYS A 59 13.57 -11.95 -1.92
CA LYS A 59 12.46 -12.31 -2.79
C LYS A 59 11.18 -12.42 -1.97
N GLY A 60 10.15 -11.69 -2.36
CA GLY A 60 8.83 -11.68 -1.74
C GLY A 60 7.93 -10.70 -2.47
N GLY A 61 6.62 -10.86 -2.36
CA GLY A 61 5.66 -9.94 -3.00
C GLY A 61 5.48 -8.65 -2.19
N GLU A 62 5.30 -7.53 -2.88
CA GLU A 62 5.03 -6.22 -2.26
C GLU A 62 3.54 -5.99 -1.94
N VAL A 63 2.67 -6.85 -2.48
CA VAL A 63 1.20 -6.70 -2.43
C VAL A 63 0.67 -6.69 -0.99
N THR A 64 0.93 -7.73 -0.20
CA THR A 64 0.41 -7.81 1.18
C THR A 64 0.99 -6.72 2.10
N PRO A 65 2.28 -6.35 1.99
CA PRO A 65 2.78 -5.16 2.68
C PRO A 65 2.04 -3.86 2.32
N LEU A 66 1.64 -3.65 1.07
CA LEU A 66 0.84 -2.47 0.70
C LEU A 66 -0.54 -2.48 1.36
N PHE A 67 -1.16 -3.66 1.48
CA PHE A 67 -2.39 -3.83 2.25
C PHE A 67 -2.21 -3.50 3.73
N PHE A 68 -1.10 -3.92 4.34
CA PHE A 68 -0.75 -3.53 5.71
C PHE A 68 -0.63 -2.02 5.84
N VAL A 69 0.16 -1.38 4.97
CA VAL A 69 0.37 0.07 4.99
C VAL A 69 -0.98 0.79 4.87
N GLY A 70 -1.83 0.37 3.93
CA GLY A 70 -3.17 0.93 3.75
C GLY A 70 -4.09 0.75 4.95
N ALA A 71 -4.21 -0.48 5.47
CA ALA A 71 -5.10 -0.78 6.59
C ALA A 71 -4.68 -0.05 7.87
N THR A 72 -3.38 -0.04 8.18
CA THR A 72 -2.85 0.65 9.36
C THR A 72 -2.94 2.17 9.25
N LEU A 73 -2.72 2.75 8.06
CA LEU A 73 -2.93 4.18 7.82
C LEU A 73 -4.41 4.56 7.99
N GLY A 74 -5.32 3.79 7.38
CA GLY A 74 -6.77 4.02 7.51
C GLY A 74 -7.25 3.90 8.96
N SER A 75 -6.78 2.86 9.67
CA SER A 75 -7.07 2.66 11.09
C SER A 75 -6.53 3.80 11.95
N ALA A 76 -5.30 4.27 11.73
CA ALA A 76 -4.74 5.40 12.46
C ALA A 76 -5.54 6.71 12.23
N LEU A 77 -6.00 6.95 11.00
CA LEU A 77 -6.81 8.13 10.66
C LEU A 77 -8.18 8.14 11.36
N SER A 78 -8.68 7.00 11.83
CA SER A 78 -9.91 6.94 12.63
C SER A 78 -9.82 7.71 13.95
N ALA A 79 -8.62 8.08 14.40
CA ALA A 79 -8.42 8.96 15.57
C ALA A 79 -9.03 10.35 15.38
N ILE A 80 -9.01 10.85 14.13
CA ILE A 80 -9.31 12.23 13.79
C ILE A 80 -10.49 12.35 12.81
N VAL A 81 -10.75 11.31 12.02
CA VAL A 81 -11.88 11.26 11.10
C VAL A 81 -13.05 10.58 11.79
N PRO A 82 -14.22 11.24 11.94
CA PRO A 82 -15.38 10.70 12.64
C PRO A 82 -16.15 9.69 11.77
N LEU A 83 -15.47 8.63 11.34
CA LEU A 83 -16.04 7.53 10.56
C LEU A 83 -15.69 6.18 11.21
N PRO A 84 -16.46 5.11 10.94
CA PRO A 84 -16.15 3.78 11.48
C PRO A 84 -14.73 3.34 11.11
N MET A 85 -13.97 2.85 12.09
CA MET A 85 -12.59 2.41 11.91
C MET A 85 -12.46 1.36 10.79
N GLY A 86 -13.33 0.35 10.78
CA GLY A 86 -13.31 -0.69 9.74
C GLY A 86 -13.51 -0.14 8.33
N LEU A 87 -14.35 0.90 8.16
CA LEU A 87 -14.54 1.57 6.89
C LEU A 87 -13.25 2.29 6.46
N LEU A 88 -12.62 3.04 7.37
CA LEU A 88 -11.37 3.75 7.07
C LEU A 88 -10.21 2.81 6.80
N ALA A 89 -10.08 1.71 7.56
CA ALA A 89 -9.10 0.66 7.31
C ALA A 89 -9.30 0.02 5.93
N GLY A 90 -10.55 -0.30 5.55
CA GLY A 90 -10.89 -0.82 4.22
C GLY A 90 -10.59 0.17 3.10
N ILE A 91 -10.93 1.45 3.27
CA ILE A 91 -10.60 2.54 2.33
C ILE A 91 -9.09 2.63 2.14
N GLY A 92 -8.31 2.69 3.23
CA GLY A 92 -6.85 2.77 3.17
C GLY A 92 -6.23 1.55 2.49
N PHE A 93 -6.72 0.35 2.84
CA PHE A 93 -6.29 -0.94 2.26
C PHE A 93 -6.35 -0.92 0.73
N VAL A 94 -7.49 -0.52 0.15
CA VAL A 94 -7.66 -0.53 -1.31
C VAL A 94 -7.00 0.67 -1.98
N ALA A 95 -7.04 1.85 -1.35
CA ALA A 95 -6.55 3.08 -1.95
C ALA A 95 -5.03 3.09 -2.10
N VAL A 96 -4.29 2.66 -1.07
CA VAL A 96 -2.82 2.55 -1.14
C VAL A 96 -2.40 1.56 -2.22
N PHE A 97 -3.09 0.42 -2.32
CA PHE A 97 -2.78 -0.57 -3.35
C PHE A 97 -3.13 -0.07 -4.76
N ALA A 98 -4.27 0.61 -4.93
CA ALA A 98 -4.68 1.22 -6.19
C ALA A 98 -3.69 2.26 -6.69
N GLY A 99 -3.23 3.13 -5.79
CA GLY A 99 -2.23 4.16 -6.10
C GLY A 99 -0.88 3.55 -6.49
N ALA A 100 -0.43 2.51 -5.78
CA ALA A 100 0.86 1.87 -6.01
C ALA A 100 0.90 1.00 -7.28
N THR A 101 -0.24 0.40 -7.68
CA THR A 101 -0.32 -0.51 -8.84
C THR A 101 -0.96 0.11 -10.08
N ASN A 102 -1.52 1.31 -9.96
CA ASN A 102 -2.27 1.99 -11.01
C ASN A 102 -3.51 1.23 -11.51
N THR A 103 -4.20 0.50 -10.63
CA THR A 103 -5.38 -0.32 -10.99
C THR A 103 -6.64 0.04 -10.19
N PRO A 104 -7.15 1.29 -10.27
CA PRO A 104 -8.26 1.76 -9.42
C PRO A 104 -9.53 0.92 -9.58
N ILE A 105 -9.86 0.45 -10.80
CA ILE A 105 -11.05 -0.37 -11.05
C ILE A 105 -10.92 -1.74 -10.38
N ALA A 106 -9.79 -2.43 -10.60
CA ALA A 106 -9.55 -3.74 -9.99
C ALA A 106 -9.54 -3.67 -8.47
N CYS A 107 -8.91 -2.63 -7.90
CA CYS A 107 -8.87 -2.43 -6.45
C CYS A 107 -10.24 -2.10 -5.85
N THR A 108 -11.10 -1.40 -6.60
CA THR A 108 -12.49 -1.13 -6.18
C THR A 108 -13.30 -2.44 -6.12
N LEU A 109 -13.21 -3.26 -7.17
CA LEU A 109 -13.91 -4.55 -7.22
C LEU A 109 -13.41 -5.50 -6.13
N MET A 110 -12.09 -5.62 -5.97
CA MET A 110 -11.49 -6.38 -4.89
C MET A 110 -11.96 -5.88 -3.52
N GLY A 111 -12.06 -4.57 -3.32
CA GLY A 111 -12.61 -3.99 -2.10
C GLY A 111 -14.06 -4.39 -1.83
N ILE A 112 -14.89 -4.40 -2.87
CA ILE A 112 -16.30 -4.85 -2.79
C ILE A 112 -16.37 -6.34 -2.45
N GLU A 113 -15.51 -7.17 -3.04
CA GLU A 113 -15.46 -8.61 -2.75
C GLU A 113 -15.02 -8.90 -1.31
N LEU A 114 -14.08 -8.12 -0.77
CA LEU A 114 -13.53 -8.32 0.57
C LEU A 114 -14.36 -7.69 1.70
N PHE A 115 -14.94 -6.51 1.46
CA PHE A 115 -15.59 -5.69 2.49
C PHE A 115 -17.09 -5.49 2.28
N GLY A 116 -17.64 -6.05 1.20
CA GLY A 116 -19.05 -5.91 0.82
C GLY A 116 -19.32 -4.72 -0.10
N ALA A 117 -20.52 -4.71 -0.70
CA ALA A 117 -20.92 -3.68 -1.67
C ALA A 117 -21.32 -2.34 -1.02
N GLU A 118 -21.74 -2.35 0.24
CA GLU A 118 -22.20 -1.17 0.96
C GLU A 118 -21.16 -0.03 1.01
N PRO A 119 -19.88 -0.26 1.36
CA PRO A 119 -18.85 0.78 1.29
C PRO A 119 -18.34 1.08 -0.13
N GLY A 120 -18.85 0.40 -1.16
CA GLY A 120 -18.25 0.37 -2.51
C GLY A 120 -18.01 1.74 -3.14
N ILE A 121 -18.91 2.71 -2.91
CA ILE A 121 -18.73 4.08 -3.41
C ILE A 121 -17.53 4.79 -2.76
N TYR A 122 -17.32 4.62 -1.45
CA TYR A 122 -16.20 5.20 -0.73
C TYR A 122 -14.88 4.55 -1.16
N LEU A 123 -14.88 3.22 -1.32
CA LEU A 123 -13.73 2.48 -1.83
C LEU A 123 -13.35 2.94 -3.24
N GLY A 124 -14.34 3.10 -4.13
CA GLY A 124 -14.12 3.56 -5.50
C GLY A 124 -13.56 4.97 -5.59
N ILE A 125 -14.14 5.92 -4.84
CA ILE A 125 -13.64 7.30 -4.79
C ILE A 125 -12.19 7.32 -4.30
N ALA A 126 -11.89 6.61 -3.21
CA ALA A 126 -10.55 6.58 -2.65
C ALA A 126 -9.53 5.94 -3.61
N CYS A 127 -9.88 4.85 -4.28
CA CYS A 127 -9.04 4.22 -5.30
C CYS A 127 -8.73 5.18 -6.46
N VAL A 128 -9.74 5.89 -6.98
CA VAL A 128 -9.57 6.83 -8.08
C VAL A 128 -8.72 8.03 -7.65
N VAL A 129 -8.98 8.60 -6.47
CA VAL A 129 -8.18 9.71 -5.94
C VAL A 129 -6.72 9.28 -5.75
N ALA A 130 -6.46 8.15 -5.08
CA ALA A 130 -5.11 7.64 -4.90
C ALA A 130 -4.40 7.37 -6.23
N TYR A 131 -5.12 6.82 -7.22
CA TYR A 131 -4.63 6.66 -8.58
C TYR A 131 -4.25 7.99 -9.21
N LEU A 132 -5.09 9.03 -9.17
CA LEU A 132 -4.78 10.32 -9.80
C LEU A 132 -3.55 10.98 -9.17
N PHE A 133 -3.44 10.93 -7.84
CA PHE A 133 -2.34 11.54 -7.10
C PHE A 133 -1.01 10.76 -7.18
N SER A 134 -1.02 9.45 -7.49
CA SER A 134 0.23 8.69 -7.67
C SER A 134 0.99 9.04 -8.96
N GLY A 135 0.37 9.77 -9.90
CA GLY A 135 0.98 10.16 -11.17
C GLY A 135 1.44 8.94 -11.99
N HIS A 136 2.41 9.08 -12.90
CA HIS A 136 2.98 7.93 -13.62
C HIS A 136 4.11 7.28 -12.83
N THR A 137 3.81 6.87 -11.60
CA THR A 137 4.69 6.02 -10.78
C THR A 137 3.93 4.77 -10.37
N GLY A 138 4.65 3.66 -10.16
CA GLY A 138 4.03 2.41 -9.77
C GLY A 138 5.10 1.36 -9.49
N ILE A 139 4.69 0.27 -8.82
CA ILE A 139 5.58 -0.83 -8.46
C ILE A 139 5.92 -1.72 -9.67
N TYR A 140 5.09 -1.72 -10.71
CA TYR A 140 5.28 -2.48 -11.94
C TYR A 140 5.89 -1.60 -13.03
N THR A 141 7.22 -1.55 -13.11
CA THR A 141 7.95 -0.66 -14.05
C THR A 141 7.67 -0.97 -15.53
N ALA A 142 7.36 -2.22 -15.87
CA ALA A 142 7.00 -2.64 -17.22
C ALA A 142 5.56 -2.24 -17.63
N GLN A 143 4.76 -1.66 -16.73
CA GLN A 143 3.40 -1.24 -17.02
C GLN A 143 3.38 -0.14 -18.10
N LEU A 144 2.55 -0.33 -19.13
CA LEU A 144 2.33 0.65 -20.19
C LEU A 144 1.37 1.76 -19.77
N ILE A 145 1.70 3.00 -20.10
CA ILE A 145 0.82 4.16 -19.94
C ILE A 145 -0.19 4.17 -21.10
N GLY A 146 -1.31 3.47 -20.91
CA GLY A 146 -2.38 3.40 -21.91
C GLY A 146 -3.15 4.72 -22.05
N SER A 147 -3.59 5.29 -20.93
CA SER A 147 -4.26 6.60 -20.87
C SER A 147 -3.60 7.45 -19.79
N PRO A 148 -3.04 8.61 -20.14
CA PRO A 148 -2.38 9.48 -19.18
C PRO A 148 -3.38 10.07 -18.19
N LYS A 149 -3.00 10.14 -16.90
CA LYS A 149 -3.86 10.61 -15.81
C LYS A 149 -4.21 12.11 -15.89
N HIS A 150 -3.36 12.87 -16.56
CA HIS A 150 -3.52 14.31 -16.76
C HIS A 150 -3.11 14.69 -18.19
N LEU A 151 -3.76 15.71 -18.77
CA LEU A 151 -3.48 16.22 -20.12
C LEU A 151 -1.99 16.58 -20.32
N ALA A 152 -1.33 17.04 -19.25
CA ALA A 152 0.09 17.37 -19.26
C ALA A 152 1.00 16.18 -19.66
N TYR A 153 0.53 14.94 -19.48
CA TYR A 153 1.30 13.72 -19.74
C TYR A 153 0.91 13.02 -21.05
N LEU A 154 0.21 13.69 -21.97
CA LEU A 154 -0.16 13.13 -23.27
C LEU A 154 1.03 12.57 -24.06
N ARG A 155 2.22 13.16 -23.90
CA ARG A 155 3.47 12.73 -24.56
C ARG A 155 4.04 11.42 -24.00
N GLU A 156 3.60 10.99 -22.82
CA GLU A 156 4.05 9.75 -22.17
C GLU A 156 3.20 8.54 -22.57
N LYS A 157 2.09 8.75 -23.29
CA LYS A 157 1.21 7.67 -23.76
C LYS A 157 1.99 6.68 -24.63
N GLY A 158 1.82 5.39 -24.35
CA GLY A 158 2.49 4.30 -25.06
C GLY A 158 3.88 3.94 -24.53
N ARG A 159 4.44 4.73 -23.60
CA ARG A 159 5.67 4.38 -22.89
C ARG A 159 5.38 3.50 -21.68
N THR A 160 6.38 2.74 -21.26
CA THR A 160 6.39 2.04 -19.98
C THR A 160 6.75 3.00 -18.84
N LEU A 161 6.37 2.65 -17.60
CA LEU A 161 6.78 3.43 -16.41
C LEU A 161 8.32 3.45 -16.22
N ALA A 162 9.03 2.44 -16.74
CA ALA A 162 10.49 2.38 -16.70
C ALA A 162 11.13 3.47 -17.57
N GLU A 163 10.62 3.70 -18.78
CA GLU A 163 11.15 4.68 -19.75
C GLU A 163 10.95 6.15 -19.31
N ARG A 164 10.17 6.37 -18.26
CA ARG A 164 9.97 7.69 -17.64
C ARG A 164 10.99 8.00 -16.54
N ARG A 165 11.57 6.98 -15.91
CA ARG A 165 12.43 7.14 -14.72
C ARG A 165 13.80 7.71 -15.04
#